data_AF-A0A5C4LAF1-F1
#
_entry.id   AF-A0A5C4LAF1-F1
#
_cell.length_a   1.000
_cell.length_b   1.000
_cell.length_c   1.000
_cell.angle_alpha   90.00
_cell.angle_beta   90.00
_cell.angle_gamma   90.00
#
_symmetry.space_group_name_H-M   'P 1'
#
loop_
_entity.id
_entity.type
_entity.pdbx_description
1 polymer ?
#
loop_
_entity_poly.entity_id
_entity_poly.type
_entity_poly.pdbx_seq_one_letter_code
_entity_poly.pdbx_strand_id
1 'polypeptide(L)'
;MALIDPFPDAELISLGQDLNEAWEAERLAVDEAVEGAVLRCCDIVKRIERQPATTLAGLTIKVLALSWCHDGDPLAWASLCASTTDRRLVASILTDIIAARGTA
;
A
#
# COMPACT_ATOMS: atom_id res chain seq x y z
N MET A 1 4.41 8.57 -29.38
CA MET A 1 5.55 7.71 -28.98
C MET A 1 5.62 7.82 -27.47
N ALA A 2 5.05 6.86 -26.73
CA ALA A 2 5.08 6.90 -25.27
C ALA A 2 6.52 6.65 -24.82
N LEU A 3 7.09 7.57 -24.04
CA LEU A 3 8.36 7.35 -23.37
C LEU A 3 8.14 6.21 -22.37
N ILE A 4 8.82 5.09 -22.58
CA ILE A 4 8.88 4.02 -21.60
C ILE A 4 9.65 4.61 -20.41
N ASP A 5 8.98 4.76 -19.28
CA ASP A 5 9.64 5.09 -18.02
C ASP A 5 10.61 3.95 -17.70
N PRO A 6 11.93 4.21 -17.57
CA PRO A 6 12.89 3.18 -17.24
C PRO A 6 12.71 2.63 -15.81
N PHE A 7 11.96 3.31 -14.95
CA PHE A 7 11.72 2.92 -13.56
C PHE A 7 10.23 2.99 -13.21
N PRO A 8 9.40 2.15 -13.85
CA PRO A 8 7.98 2.11 -13.53
C PRO A 8 7.78 1.79 -12.05
N ASP A 9 6.83 2.47 -11.42
CA ASP A 9 6.48 2.33 -10.01
C ASP A 9 7.63 2.65 -9.01
N ALA A 10 8.68 3.38 -9.42
CA ALA A 10 9.79 3.73 -8.51
C ALA A 10 9.32 4.45 -7.23
N GLU A 11 8.34 5.33 -7.36
CA GLU A 11 7.77 6.04 -6.20
C GLU A 11 7.00 5.09 -5.27
N LEU A 12 6.24 4.13 -5.81
CA LEU A 12 5.62 3.06 -5.02
C LEU A 12 6.68 2.24 -4.29
N ILE A 13 7.76 1.85 -4.96
CA ILE A 13 8.83 1.07 -4.35
C ILE A 13 9.47 1.83 -3.19
N SER A 14 9.75 3.13 -3.36
CA SER A 14 10.27 3.99 -2.30
C SER A 14 9.29 4.08 -1.12
N LEU A 15 8.00 4.28 -1.39
CA LEU A 15 6.96 4.32 -0.36
C LEU A 15 6.84 2.98 0.40
N GLY A 16 7.08 1.87 -0.27
CA GLY A 16 7.11 0.55 0.36
C GLY A 16 8.25 0.39 1.36
N GLN A 17 9.42 0.97 1.06
CA GLN A 17 10.55 1.02 1.99
C GLN A 17 10.21 1.89 3.19
N ASP A 18 9.69 3.11 2.95
CA ASP A 18 9.24 4.02 4.00
C ASP A 18 8.19 3.38 4.92
N LEU A 19 7.25 2.61 4.35
CA LEU A 19 6.22 1.91 5.11
C LEU A 19 6.80 0.82 6.00
N ASN A 20 7.72 -0.01 5.49
CA ASN A 20 8.35 -1.05 6.30
C ASN A 20 9.09 -0.46 7.51
N GLU A 21 9.87 0.59 7.29
CA GLU A 21 10.59 1.28 8.37
C GLU A 21 9.63 1.90 9.38
N ALA A 22 8.56 2.55 8.90
CA ALA A 22 7.56 3.15 9.78
C ALA A 22 6.78 2.09 10.59
N TRP A 23 6.44 0.96 9.97
CA TRP A 23 5.71 -0.12 10.63
C TRP A 23 6.58 -0.82 11.67
N GLU A 24 7.87 -1.03 11.40
CA GLU A 24 8.79 -1.54 12.41
C GLU A 24 8.92 -0.58 13.60
N ALA A 25 9.01 0.73 13.34
CA ALA A 25 9.01 1.75 14.39
C ALA A 25 7.70 1.78 15.19
N GLU A 26 6.55 1.60 14.53
CA GLU A 26 5.23 1.50 15.17
C GLU A 26 5.16 0.31 16.12
N ARG A 27 5.65 -0.87 15.70
CA ARG A 27 5.69 -2.07 16.53
C ARG A 27 6.58 -1.95 17.77
N LEU A 28 7.57 -1.05 17.73
CA LEU A 28 8.48 -0.77 18.84
C LEU A 28 8.03 0.43 19.68
N ALA A 29 7.03 1.18 19.25
CA ALA A 29 6.54 2.36 19.96
C ALA A 29 5.82 1.96 21.26
N VAL A 30 5.96 2.80 22.28
CA VAL A 30 5.31 2.64 23.57
C VAL A 30 4.66 3.97 23.99
N ASP A 31 3.63 3.88 24.82
CA ASP A 31 2.93 5.02 25.41
C ASP A 31 2.51 6.08 24.38
N GLU A 32 2.80 7.36 24.62
CA GLU A 32 2.37 8.47 23.76
C GLU A 32 3.00 8.45 22.36
N ALA A 33 4.04 7.65 22.11
CA ALA A 33 4.67 7.55 20.80
C ALA A 33 3.87 6.69 19.81
N VAL A 34 2.96 5.82 20.28
CA VAL A 34 2.20 4.89 19.45
C VAL A 34 1.32 5.64 18.45
N GLU A 35 0.59 6.67 18.90
CA GLU A 35 -0.31 7.44 18.03
C GLU A 35 0.45 8.10 16.87
N GLY A 36 1.61 8.71 17.16
CA GLY A 36 2.46 9.34 16.14
C GLY A 36 2.99 8.33 15.11
N ALA A 37 3.35 7.12 15.56
CA ALA A 37 3.83 6.07 14.67
C ALA A 37 2.72 5.53 13.76
N VAL A 38 1.53 5.27 14.32
CA VAL A 38 0.34 4.86 13.55
C VAL A 38 -0.04 5.90 12.51
N LEU A 39 -0.05 7.20 12.87
CA LEU A 39 -0.36 8.28 11.94
C LEU A 39 0.64 8.36 10.78
N ARG A 40 1.94 8.12 11.06
CA ARG A 40 2.96 8.07 10.01
C ARG A 40 2.68 6.94 9.02
N CYS A 41 2.39 5.73 9.49
CA CYS A 41 2.01 4.61 8.62
C CYS A 41 0.74 4.91 7.82
N CYS A 42 -0.28 5.50 8.46
CA CYS A 42 -1.51 5.93 7.78
C CYS A 42 -1.23 6.86 6.59
N ASP A 43 -0.35 7.84 6.76
CA ASP A 43 -0.06 8.82 5.72
C ASP A 43 0.74 8.23 4.56
N ILE A 44 1.67 7.30 4.84
CA ILE A 44 2.37 6.55 3.79
C ILE A 44 1.39 5.67 3.01
N VAL A 45 0.51 4.94 3.71
CA VAL A 45 -0.49 4.07 3.07
C VAL A 45 -1.45 4.88 2.19
N LYS A 46 -1.91 6.07 2.62
CA LYS A 46 -2.72 6.95 1.77
C LYS A 46 -2.00 7.39 0.50
N ARG A 47 -0.67 7.54 0.52
CA ARG A 47 0.13 7.87 -0.66
C ARG A 47 0.22 6.67 -1.60
N ILE A 48 0.48 5.47 -1.05
CA ILE A 48 0.49 4.20 -1.79
C ILE A 48 -0.88 3.95 -2.47
N GLU A 49 -1.98 4.18 -1.75
CA GLU A 49 -3.35 4.00 -2.25
C GLU A 49 -3.61 4.77 -3.56
N ARG A 50 -3.05 5.98 -3.67
CA ARG A 50 -3.31 6.94 -4.76
C ARG A 50 -2.44 6.75 -5.99
N GLN A 51 -1.35 5.99 -5.90
CA GLN A 51 -0.45 5.80 -7.03
C GLN A 51 -0.84 4.55 -7.83
N PRO A 52 -0.92 4.61 -9.17
CA PRO A 52 -1.14 3.42 -9.97
C PRO A 52 0.08 2.49 -9.90
N ALA A 53 -0.14 1.19 -9.78
CA ALA A 53 0.89 0.18 -9.99
C ALA A 53 0.79 -0.38 -11.41
N THR A 54 1.91 -0.45 -12.10
CA THR A 54 2.01 -0.97 -13.47
C THR A 54 2.85 -2.24 -13.56
N THR A 55 3.53 -2.60 -12.47
CA THR A 55 4.40 -3.76 -12.35
C THR A 55 3.97 -4.66 -11.19
N LEU A 56 4.43 -5.91 -11.20
CA LEU A 56 4.24 -6.82 -10.07
C LEU A 56 4.90 -6.29 -8.78
N ALA A 57 6.03 -5.58 -8.90
CA ALA A 57 6.70 -4.95 -7.77
C ALA A 57 5.82 -3.87 -7.13
N GLY A 58 5.27 -2.94 -7.93
CA GLY A 58 4.33 -1.92 -7.45
C GLY A 58 3.06 -2.52 -6.83
N LEU A 59 2.51 -3.58 -7.43
CA LEU A 59 1.36 -4.31 -6.86
C LEU A 59 1.69 -4.93 -5.51
N THR A 60 2.91 -5.47 -5.34
CA THR A 60 3.37 -6.04 -4.07
C THR A 60 3.41 -4.98 -2.97
N ILE A 61 3.79 -3.73 -3.28
CA ILE A 61 3.74 -2.64 -2.30
C ILE A 61 2.31 -2.31 -1.87
N LYS A 62 1.34 -2.33 -2.79
CA LYS A 62 -0.06 -2.12 -2.41
C LYS A 62 -0.59 -3.24 -1.52
N VAL A 63 -0.17 -4.48 -1.77
CA VAL A 63 -0.48 -5.63 -0.90
C VAL A 63 0.18 -5.49 0.46
N LEU A 64 1.42 -4.99 0.54
CA LEU A 64 2.08 -4.67 1.81
C LEU A 64 1.28 -3.63 2.62
N ALA A 65 0.83 -2.54 1.98
CA ALA A 65 -0.01 -1.54 2.62
C ALA A 65 -1.33 -2.12 3.14
N LEU A 66 -1.94 -3.04 2.38
CA LEU A 66 -3.13 -3.77 2.83
C LEU A 66 -2.83 -4.67 4.02
N SER A 67 -1.68 -5.36 4.01
CA SER A 67 -1.25 -6.22 5.12
C SER A 67 -1.08 -5.43 6.41
N TRP A 68 -0.50 -4.22 6.34
CA TRP A 68 -0.42 -3.32 7.49
C TRP A 68 -1.80 -2.95 8.05
N CYS A 69 -2.81 -2.69 7.19
CA CYS A 69 -4.18 -2.40 7.65
C CYS A 69 -4.80 -3.55 8.47
N HIS A 70 -4.25 -4.76 8.39
CA HIS A 70 -4.69 -5.94 9.11
C HIS A 70 -3.62 -6.49 10.06
N ASP A 71 -2.60 -5.71 10.41
CA ASP A 71 -1.48 -6.15 11.27
C ASP A 71 -0.82 -7.47 10.82
N GLY A 72 -0.75 -7.69 9.50
CA GLY A 72 -0.22 -8.94 8.93
C GLY A 72 -1.22 -10.09 8.85
N ASP A 73 -2.42 -9.97 9.43
CA ASP A 73 -3.42 -11.03 9.40
C ASP A 73 -4.04 -11.24 8.00
N PRO A 74 -4.52 -12.44 7.70
CA PRO A 74 -5.26 -12.71 6.48
C PRO A 74 -6.52 -11.83 6.36
N LEU A 75 -6.75 -11.32 5.16
CA LEU A 75 -7.93 -10.51 4.86
C LEU A 75 -9.22 -11.32 5.04
N ALA A 76 -10.03 -10.95 6.03
CA ALA A 76 -11.37 -11.49 6.19
C ALA A 76 -12.37 -10.70 5.32
N TRP A 77 -13.13 -11.39 4.46
CA TRP A 77 -14.12 -10.75 3.59
C TRP A 77 -15.15 -9.88 4.34
N ALA A 78 -15.49 -10.26 5.57
CA ALA A 78 -16.38 -9.48 6.43
C ALA A 78 -15.80 -8.08 6.78
N SER A 79 -14.47 -7.93 6.79
CA SER A 79 -13.78 -6.67 7.10
C SER A 79 -13.90 -5.65 5.96
N LEU A 80 -14.12 -6.10 4.72
CA LEU A 80 -14.24 -5.24 3.53
C LEU A 80 -15.61 -4.56 3.38
N CYS A 81 -16.56 -4.84 4.28
CA CYS A 81 -17.92 -4.32 4.21
C CYS A 81 -18.01 -2.82 4.58
N ALA A 82 -17.05 -2.28 5.33
CA ALA A 82 -16.97 -0.86 5.67
C ALA A 82 -16.21 -0.04 4.62
N SER A 83 -16.39 1.28 4.57
CA SER A 83 -15.67 2.20 3.66
C SER A 83 -14.27 2.54 4.20
N THR A 84 -13.50 1.50 4.51
CA THR A 84 -12.19 1.56 5.15
C THR A 84 -11.04 1.58 4.12
N THR A 85 -9.82 1.91 4.55
CA THR A 85 -8.64 2.07 3.69
C THR A 85 -8.26 0.77 2.97
N ASP A 86 -8.39 -0.37 3.63
CA ASP A 86 -8.28 -1.72 3.08
C ASP A 86 -9.19 -1.93 1.84
N ARG A 87 -10.46 -1.53 1.89
CA ARG A 87 -11.38 -1.65 0.76
C ARG A 87 -10.92 -0.82 -0.43
N ARG A 88 -10.43 0.41 -0.18
CA ARG A 88 -9.92 1.28 -1.25
C ARG A 88 -8.63 0.71 -1.85
N LEU A 89 -7.74 0.15 -1.02
CA LEU A 89 -6.54 -0.56 -1.49
C LEU A 89 -6.88 -1.77 -2.35
N VAL A 90 -7.82 -2.63 -1.93
CA VAL A 90 -8.27 -3.78 -2.73
C VAL A 90 -8.82 -3.32 -4.08
N ALA A 91 -9.69 -2.29 -4.09
CA ALA A 91 -10.22 -1.75 -5.34
C ALA A 91 -9.10 -1.19 -6.25
N SER A 92 -8.13 -0.50 -5.66
CA SER A 92 -6.95 0.07 -6.34
C SER A 92 -6.08 -1.04 -6.97
N ILE A 93 -5.78 -2.10 -6.22
CA ILE A 93 -5.03 -3.29 -6.69
C ILE A 93 -5.75 -3.96 -7.87
N LEU A 94 -7.06 -4.21 -7.76
CA LEU A 94 -7.82 -4.86 -8.82
C LEU A 94 -7.86 -4.00 -10.09
N THR A 95 -8.00 -2.69 -9.94
CA THR A 95 -7.97 -1.74 -11.06
C THR A 95 -6.64 -1.79 -11.80
N ASP A 96 -5.53 -1.79 -11.05
CA ASP A 96 -4.18 -1.86 -11.59
C ASP A 96 -3.91 -3.19 -12.31
N ILE A 97 -4.35 -4.33 -11.76
CA ILE A 97 -4.22 -5.65 -12.40
C ILE A 97 -4.96 -5.67 -13.75
N ILE A 98 -6.17 -5.10 -13.80
CA ILE A 98 -6.94 -5.01 -15.04
C ILE A 98 -6.22 -4.13 -16.06
N ALA A 99 -5.68 -2.99 -15.63
CA ALA A 99 -4.95 -2.07 -16.49
C ALA A 99 -3.65 -2.71 -17.04
N ALA A 100 -2.88 -3.37 -16.19
CA ALA A 100 -1.63 -4.05 -16.55
C ALA A 100 -1.83 -5.24 -17.52
N ARG A 101 -3.01 -5.88 -17.50
CA ARG A 101 -3.38 -6.89 -18.51
C ARG A 101 -3.67 -6.29 -19.88
N GLY A 102 -4.13 -5.04 -19.96
CA GLY A 102 -4.45 -4.36 -21.22
C GLY A 102 -3.22 -3.85 -21.97
N THR A 103 -2.05 -3.89 -21.35
CA THR A 103 -0.76 -3.46 -21.91
C THR A 103 0.14 -4.61 -22.36
N ALA A 104 -0.34 -5.86 -22.28
CA ALA A 104 0.37 -7.08 -22.68
C ALA A 104 -0.01 -7.57 -24.09
#